data_AF-A0A2K3MZC9-F1
#
_entry.id   AF-A0A2K3MZC9-F1
#
_cell.length_a   1.000
_cell.length_b   1.000
_cell.length_c   1.000
_cell.angle_alpha   90.00
_cell.angle_beta   90.00
_cell.angle_gamma   90.00
#
_symmetry.space_group_name_H-M   'P 1'
#
loop_
_entity.id
_entity.type
_entity.pdbx_description
1 polymer ?
#
loop_
_entity_poly.entity_id
_entity_poly.type
_entity_poly.pdbx_seq_one_letter_code
_entity_poly.pdbx_strand_id
1 'polypeptide(L)'
;MEQNSTVAMDVDTSADKEKKIKLKINHSKKEKAMLNFNVYIYKVLNRMHPDLAISAEAMDMMNTILTNMMLKLAQEASKKIKYARIHH
;
A
#
# COMPACT_ATOMS: atom_id res chain seq x y z
N MET A 1 13.78 -21.22 41.58
CA MET A 1 13.82 -20.93 40.15
C MET A 1 12.41 -21.18 39.62
N GLU A 2 11.39 -20.30 39.74
CA GLU A 2 11.35 -18.85 39.43
C GLU A 2 12.01 -18.56 38.07
N GLN A 3 11.42 -17.92 37.04
CA GLN A 3 10.14 -17.27 36.71
C GLN A 3 10.06 -17.28 35.15
N ASN A 4 8.92 -17.36 34.42
CA ASN A 4 8.01 -16.28 33.96
C ASN A 4 7.31 -16.80 32.68
N SER A 5 6.12 -16.41 32.22
CA SER A 5 4.94 -15.72 32.73
C SER A 5 3.85 -15.90 31.64
N THR A 6 2.65 -16.25 32.09
CA THR A 6 1.38 -16.39 31.37
C THR A 6 0.87 -15.06 30.81
N VAL A 7 0.30 -15.04 29.60
CA VAL A 7 -1.09 -14.62 29.37
C VAL A 7 -1.64 -15.38 28.15
N ALA A 8 -2.50 -16.37 28.44
CA ALA A 8 -3.42 -16.96 27.48
C ALA A 8 -4.54 -15.95 27.18
N MET A 9 -5.00 -15.89 25.94
CA MET A 9 -6.29 -15.28 25.61
C MET A 9 -7.16 -16.36 24.98
N ASP A 10 -7.95 -17.00 25.84
CA ASP A 10 -9.10 -17.81 25.45
C ASP A 10 -10.26 -16.90 25.03
N VAL A 11 -10.79 -17.21 23.85
CA VAL A 11 -12.21 -17.32 23.49
C VAL A 11 -13.14 -16.16 23.87
N ASP A 12 -13.64 -15.48 22.83
CA ASP A 12 -15.08 -15.30 22.70
C ASP A 12 -15.47 -15.28 21.21
N THR A 13 -16.01 -16.41 20.74
CA THR A 13 -16.77 -16.49 19.49
C THR A 13 -18.17 -15.98 19.79
N SER A 14 -18.45 -14.74 19.39
CA SER A 14 -19.83 -14.27 19.22
C SER A 14 -19.97 -13.58 17.87
N ALA A 15 -21.05 -13.95 17.19
CA ALA A 15 -21.40 -13.65 15.82
C ALA A 15 -21.42 -12.15 15.48
N ASP A 16 -21.41 -11.89 14.17
CA ASP A 16 -21.74 -10.60 13.54
C ASP A 16 -20.76 -9.44 13.77
N LYS A 17 -19.79 -9.36 12.86
CA LYS A 17 -19.59 -8.16 12.02
C LYS A 17 -18.59 -8.49 10.92
N GLU A 18 -19.13 -8.89 9.77
CA GLU A 18 -18.59 -8.42 8.50
C GLU A 18 -18.36 -6.90 8.61
N LYS A 19 -17.16 -6.47 8.99
CA LYS A 19 -16.75 -5.09 8.75
C LYS A 19 -16.51 -4.99 7.25
N LYS A 20 -17.62 -4.82 6.53
CA LYS A 20 -17.69 -4.25 5.19
C LYS A 20 -16.60 -3.21 5.10
N ILE A 21 -15.59 -3.48 4.27
CA ILE A 21 -14.75 -2.43 3.71
C ILE A 21 -15.71 -1.61 2.83
N LYS A 22 -16.50 -0.74 3.47
CA LYS A 22 -17.24 0.31 2.78
C LYS A 22 -16.16 1.25 2.28
N LEU A 23 -15.73 1.03 1.04
CA LEU A 23 -15.13 2.06 0.21
C LEU A 23 -16.19 3.17 0.09
N LYS A 24 -16.25 4.04 1.09
CA LYS A 24 -16.94 5.32 1.02
C LYS A 24 -16.12 6.17 0.05
N ILE A 25 -16.36 6.00 -1.25
CA ILE A 25 -15.85 6.92 -2.25
C ILE A 25 -16.72 8.18 -2.13
N ASN A 26 -16.33 9.07 -1.21
CA ASN A 26 -16.88 10.41 -1.18
C ASN A 26 -16.38 11.15 -2.44
N HIS A 27 -17.27 11.41 -3.39
CA HIS A 27 -16.95 12.08 -4.67
C HIS A 27 -16.71 13.60 -4.53
N SER A 28 -16.14 14.05 -3.41
CA SER A 28 -16.02 15.48 -3.08
C SER A 28 -14.58 15.89 -2.77
N LYS A 29 -13.67 15.59 -3.70
CA LYS A 29 -12.46 16.34 -4.08
C LYS A 29 -11.75 15.47 -5.12
N LYS A 30 -11.07 16.06 -6.10
CA LYS A 30 -10.02 15.36 -6.85
C LYS A 30 -8.89 15.06 -5.88
N GLU A 31 -9.12 14.17 -4.94
CA GLU A 31 -8.06 13.57 -4.15
C GLU A 31 -7.22 12.83 -5.18
N LYS A 32 -6.00 13.32 -5.39
CA LYS A 32 -5.05 12.75 -6.32
C LYS A 32 -4.94 11.29 -5.91
N ALA A 33 -5.52 10.39 -6.69
CA ALA A 33 -5.64 8.98 -6.32
C ALA A 33 -4.22 8.46 -6.11
N MET A 34 -3.81 8.40 -4.84
CA MET A 34 -2.51 7.88 -4.47
C MET A 34 -2.63 6.39 -4.69
N LEU A 35 -1.80 5.87 -5.60
CA LEU A 35 -1.75 4.44 -5.86
C LEU A 35 -1.41 3.75 -4.54
N ASN A 36 -1.98 2.57 -4.29
CA ASN A 36 -1.68 1.81 -3.08
C ASN A 36 -0.80 0.62 -3.44
N PHE A 37 0.46 0.67 -3.03
CA PHE A 37 1.45 -0.37 -3.27
C PHE A 37 1.76 -1.23 -2.03
N ASN A 38 1.02 -1.07 -0.93
CA ASN A 38 1.38 -1.62 0.39
C ASN A 38 1.59 -3.14 0.37
N VAL A 39 0.69 -3.87 -0.30
CA VAL A 39 0.79 -5.33 -0.44
C VAL A 39 2.06 -5.74 -1.19
N TYR A 40 2.47 -4.97 -2.19
CA TYR A 40 3.63 -5.28 -3.02
C TYR A 40 4.93 -4.94 -2.32
N ILE A 41 4.98 -3.80 -1.63
CA ILE A 41 6.10 -3.40 -0.78
C ILE A 41 6.38 -4.49 0.26
N TYR A 42 5.34 -4.94 0.98
CA TYR A 42 5.47 -6.00 1.98
C TYR A 42 5.91 -7.33 1.37
N LYS A 43 5.33 -7.69 0.22
CA LYS A 43 5.68 -8.92 -0.52
C LYS A 43 7.14 -8.97 -0.97
N VAL A 44 7.74 -7.83 -1.33
CA VAL A 44 9.15 -7.76 -1.71
C VAL A 44 10.04 -7.80 -0.47
N LEU A 45 9.68 -7.04 0.56
CA LEU A 45 10.42 -6.99 1.82
C LEU A 45 10.54 -8.39 2.45
N ASN A 46 9.42 -9.12 2.56
CA ASN A 46 9.42 -10.48 3.11
C ASN A 46 10.23 -11.49 2.31
N ARG A 47 10.47 -11.25 1.01
CA ARG A 47 11.34 -12.13 0.20
C ARG A 47 12.82 -11.87 0.46
N MET A 48 13.19 -10.66 0.89
CA MET A 48 14.58 -10.27 1.15
C MET A 48 14.95 -10.42 2.61
N HIS A 49 14.09 -9.95 3.51
CA HIS A 49 14.30 -9.98 4.95
C HIS A 49 13.00 -10.40 5.65
N PRO A 50 12.74 -11.71 5.79
CA PRO A 50 11.53 -12.23 6.42
C PRO A 50 11.31 -11.75 7.86
N ASP A 51 12.39 -11.40 8.57
CA ASP A 51 12.36 -11.02 9.98
C ASP A 51 12.26 -9.50 10.20
N LEU A 52 12.26 -8.71 9.12
CA LEU A 52 12.23 -7.26 9.18
C LEU A 52 10.80 -6.72 9.09
N ALA A 53 10.40 -5.92 10.08
CA ALA A 53 9.17 -5.16 10.04
C ALA A 53 9.41 -3.75 9.47
N ILE A 54 8.36 -3.15 8.93
CA ILE A 54 8.37 -1.79 8.44
C ILE A 54 7.29 -0.94 9.13
N SER A 55 7.64 0.29 9.48
CA SER A 55 6.71 1.25 10.07
C SER A 55 5.67 1.75 9.06
N ALA A 56 4.50 2.16 9.55
CA ALA A 56 3.45 2.74 8.71
C ALA A 56 3.93 4.02 7.98
N GLU A 57 4.74 4.84 8.65
CA GLU A 57 5.33 6.06 8.07
C GLU A 57 6.27 5.74 6.89
N ALA A 58 7.14 4.74 7.05
CA ALA A 58 8.03 4.31 5.97
C ALA A 58 7.25 3.68 4.80
N MET A 59 6.14 2.98 5.10
CA MET A 59 5.23 2.46 4.07
C MET A 59 4.60 3.58 3.24
N ASP A 60 4.08 4.64 3.88
CA ASP A 60 3.47 5.79 3.19
C ASP A 60 4.50 6.57 2.36
N MET A 61 5.73 6.71 2.88
CA MET A 61 6.84 7.31 2.16
C MET A 61 7.17 6.50 0.89
N MET A 62 7.27 5.18 1.01
CA MET A 62 7.50 4.30 -0.15
C MET A 62 6.37 4.39 -1.18
N ASN A 63 5.13 4.43 -0.71
CA ASN A 63 3.96 4.54 -1.58
C ASN A 63 3.98 5.86 -2.39
N THR A 64 4.40 6.96 -1.76
CA THR A 64 4.60 8.26 -2.40
C THR A 64 5.72 8.23 -3.43
N ILE A 65 6.88 7.65 -3.08
CA ILE A 65 8.03 7.51 -3.97
C ILE A 65 7.64 6.72 -5.23
N LEU A 66 7.01 5.56 -5.07
CA LEU A 66 6.57 4.71 -6.17
C LEU A 66 5.55 5.42 -7.06
N THR A 67 4.58 6.10 -6.47
CA THR A 67 3.58 6.87 -7.21
C THR A 67 4.24 7.96 -8.07
N ASN A 68 5.23 8.68 -7.51
CA ASN A 68 5.94 9.74 -8.24
C ASN A 68 6.77 9.18 -9.41
N MET A 69 7.45 8.04 -9.21
CA MET A 69 8.20 7.37 -10.28
C MET A 69 7.26 6.92 -11.42
N MET A 70 6.13 6.29 -11.07
CA MET A 70 5.13 5.84 -12.06
C MET A 70 4.53 7.01 -12.84
N LEU A 71 4.24 8.13 -12.17
CA LEU A 71 3.71 9.31 -12.82
C LEU A 71 4.72 9.89 -13.82
N LYS A 72 6.00 9.96 -13.45
CA LYS A 72 7.05 10.44 -14.34
C LYS A 72 7.18 9.57 -15.59
N LEU A 73 7.18 8.24 -15.43
CA LEU A 73 7.24 7.30 -16.54
C LEU A 73 6.02 7.42 -17.47
N ALA A 74 4.81 7.53 -16.92
CA ALA A 74 3.60 7.71 -17.71
C ALA A 74 3.62 9.02 -18.51
N GLN A 75 4.14 10.10 -17.92
CA GLN A 75 4.30 11.38 -18.61
C GLN A 75 5.30 11.31 -19.76
N GLU A 76 6.46 10.69 -19.55
CA GLU A 76 7.48 10.51 -20.59
C GLU A 76 6.97 9.62 -21.73
N ALA A 77 6.28 8.52 -21.41
CA ALA A 77 5.63 7.66 -22.40
C ALA A 77 4.58 8.43 -23.22
N SER A 78 3.73 9.23 -22.55
CA SER A 78 2.74 10.07 -23.23
C SER A 78 3.38 11.09 -24.17
N LYS A 79 4.46 11.74 -23.75
CA LYS A 79 5.24 12.67 -24.60
C LYS A 79 5.79 11.95 -25.82
N LYS A 80 6.42 10.78 -25.65
CA LYS A 80 7.00 10.01 -26.75
C LYS A 80 5.96 9.61 -27.81
N ILE A 81 4.77 9.19 -27.38
CA ILE A 81 3.66 8.87 -28.29
C ILE A 81 3.17 10.10 -29.06
N LYS A 82 3.09 11.26 -28.39
CA LYS A 82 2.71 12.52 -29.06
C LYS A 82 3.69 12.90 -30.16
N TYR A 83 4.99 12.80 -29.91
CA TYR A 83 6.00 13.04 -30.95
C TYR A 83 5.88 12.04 -32.11
N ALA A 84 5.70 10.75 -31.80
CA ALA A 84 5.52 9.73 -32.83
C ALA A 84 4.31 10.03 -33.72
N ARG A 85 3.19 10.49 -33.17
CA ARG A 85 1.97 10.83 -33.95
C ARG A 85 2.09 12.09 -34.80
N ILE A 86 2.99 13.01 -34.48
CA ILE A 86 3.18 14.26 -35.25
C ILE A 86 4.13 14.04 -36.44
N HIS A 87 5.04 13.07 -36.34
CA HIS A 87 6.06 12.77 -37.36
C HIS A 87 5.70 11.56 -38.25
N HIS A 88 4.45 11.11 -38.21
CA HIS A 88 3.83 10.22 -39.19
C HIS A 88 2.80 11.01 -40.01
#